data_AF-A0A7X7C6Q2-F1
#
_entry.id   AF-A0A7X7C6Q2-F1
#
_cell.length_a   1.000
_cell.length_b   1.000
_cell.length_c   1.000
_cell.angle_alpha   90.00
_cell.angle_beta   90.00
_cell.angle_gamma   90.00
#
_symmetry.space_group_name_H-M   'P 1'
#
loop_
_entity.id
_entity.type
_entity.pdbx_description
1 polymer ?
#
loop_
_entity_poly.entity_id
_entity_poly.type
_entity_poly.pdbx_seq_one_letter_code
_entity_poly.pdbx_strand_id
1 'polypeptide(L)'
;MISFREQLIWIIYYLLFGYFLAAANDILMYFLNKTKMNTVLKYIIQLFFWLGLAYLATSYMMRISEGYLTIYTFGFFAIGALIHLSYFSKHFRNDLDRLTDFLKKVLSRVKKLLIIIVFPKEVMIFLRRLLPKKQSIINLKKKFLKLFKKNIVQPNDKE
;
A
#
# COMPACT_ATOMS: atom_id res chain seq x y z
N MET A 1 -18.09 -27.70 -31.38
CA MET A 1 -19.17 -27.75 -30.38
C MET A 1 -18.49 -27.88 -29.03
N ILE A 2 -18.65 -26.89 -28.14
CA ILE A 2 -17.99 -26.91 -26.82
C ILE A 2 -18.57 -28.10 -26.04
N SER A 3 -17.69 -28.94 -25.49
CA SER A 3 -18.09 -30.10 -24.71
C SER A 3 -18.72 -29.65 -23.38
N PHE A 4 -19.67 -30.41 -22.84
CA PHE A 4 -20.26 -30.14 -21.52
C PHE A 4 -19.18 -29.99 -20.42
N ARG A 5 -18.09 -30.77 -20.53
CA ARG A 5 -16.95 -30.67 -19.61
C ARG A 5 -16.26 -29.30 -19.69
N GLU A 6 -16.10 -28.75 -20.88
CA GLU A 6 -15.46 -27.43 -21.09
C GLU A 6 -16.35 -26.31 -20.54
N GLN A 7 -17.67 -26.40 -20.75
CA GLN A 7 -18.62 -25.43 -20.19
C GLN A 7 -18.55 -25.41 -18.65
N LEU A 8 -18.50 -26.59 -18.03
CA LEU A 8 -18.40 -26.70 -16.57
C LEU A 8 -17.07 -26.14 -16.03
N ILE A 9 -15.97 -26.41 -16.74
CA ILE A 9 -14.66 -25.83 -16.42
C ILE A 9 -14.70 -24.30 -16.51
N TRP A 10 -15.28 -23.74 -17.56
CA TRP A 10 -15.42 -22.30 -17.73
C TRP A 10 -16.25 -21.66 -16.63
N ILE A 11 -17.37 -22.27 -16.24
CA ILE A 11 -18.22 -21.79 -15.13
C ILE A 11 -17.41 -21.66 -13.83
N ILE A 12 -16.62 -22.68 -13.49
CA ILE A 12 -15.77 -22.67 -12.29
C ILE A 12 -14.74 -21.55 -12.39
N TYR A 13 -14.08 -21.39 -13.55
CA TYR A 13 -13.12 -20.32 -13.75
C TYR A 13 -13.75 -18.93 -13.61
N TYR A 14 -14.95 -18.71 -14.16
CA TYR A 14 -15.65 -17.42 -14.04
C TYR A 14 -16.07 -17.12 -12.60
N LEU A 15 -16.52 -18.11 -11.85
CA LEU A 15 -16.84 -17.97 -10.42
C LEU A 15 -15.59 -17.58 -9.60
N LEU A 16 -14.50 -18.32 -9.78
CA LEU A 16 -13.23 -18.03 -9.09
C LEU A 16 -12.69 -16.65 -9.48
N PHE A 17 -12.84 -16.27 -10.75
CA PHE A 17 -12.38 -14.97 -11.23
C PHE A 17 -13.24 -13.82 -10.66
N GLY A 18 -14.56 -13.99 -10.55
CA GLY A 18 -15.45 -13.07 -9.86
C GLY A 18 -15.07 -12.88 -8.38
N TYR A 19 -14.81 -13.98 -7.70
CA TYR A 19 -14.30 -13.98 -6.32
C TYR A 19 -12.99 -13.20 -6.22
N PHE A 20 -12.03 -13.49 -7.11
CA PHE A 20 -10.73 -12.82 -7.16
C PHE A 20 -10.87 -11.30 -7.34
N LEU A 21 -11.74 -10.84 -8.23
CA LEU A 21 -11.96 -9.40 -8.45
C LEU A 21 -12.53 -8.71 -7.22
N ALA A 22 -13.49 -9.35 -6.55
CA ALA A 22 -14.06 -8.81 -5.31
C ALA A 22 -13.00 -8.75 -4.19
N ALA A 23 -12.19 -9.79 -4.05
CA ALA A 23 -11.07 -9.82 -3.11
C ALA A 23 -10.03 -8.73 -3.43
N ALA A 24 -9.65 -8.56 -4.71
CA ALA A 24 -8.72 -7.53 -5.15
C ALA A 24 -9.22 -6.11 -4.83
N ASN A 25 -10.52 -5.87 -5.01
CA ASN A 25 -11.14 -4.60 -4.62
C ASN A 25 -11.12 -4.37 -3.09
N ASP A 26 -11.37 -5.42 -2.29
CA ASP A 26 -11.25 -5.32 -0.83
C ASP A 26 -9.82 -4.99 -0.38
N ILE A 27 -8.81 -5.60 -1.02
CA ILE A 27 -7.39 -5.28 -0.77
C ILE A 27 -7.12 -3.81 -1.06
N LEU A 28 -7.54 -3.33 -2.24
CA LEU A 28 -7.36 -1.93 -2.63
C LEU A 28 -7.99 -0.97 -1.62
N MET A 29 -9.27 -1.20 -1.30
CA MET A 29 -10.01 -0.36 -0.36
C MET A 29 -9.39 -0.38 1.04
N TYR A 30 -8.92 -1.54 1.49
CA TYR A 30 -8.22 -1.69 2.75
C TYR A 30 -6.96 -0.80 2.80
N PHE A 31 -6.10 -0.86 1.77
CA PHE A 31 -4.88 -0.05 1.73
C PHE A 31 -5.14 1.44 1.52
N LEU A 32 -6.12 1.80 0.68
CA LEU A 32 -6.52 3.20 0.48
C LEU A 32 -7.08 3.82 1.77
N ASN A 33 -7.81 3.06 2.58
CA ASN A 33 -8.35 3.53 3.85
C ASN A 33 -7.27 3.62 4.94
N LYS A 34 -6.33 2.68 4.96
CA LYS A 34 -5.22 2.67 5.93
C LYS A 34 -4.16 3.75 5.66
N THR A 35 -4.05 4.21 4.41
CA THR A 35 -3.07 5.22 4.01
C THR A 35 -3.64 6.63 4.14
N LYS A 36 -2.91 7.52 4.82
CA LYS A 36 -3.22 8.96 4.92
C LYS A 36 -2.85 9.69 3.63
N MET A 37 -3.56 9.40 2.54
CA MET A 37 -3.44 10.06 1.24
C MET A 37 -4.57 11.05 0.99
N ASN A 38 -4.30 12.08 0.19
CA ASN A 38 -5.33 13.02 -0.28
C ASN A 38 -6.41 12.27 -1.07
N THR A 39 -7.67 12.69 -0.91
CA THR A 39 -8.83 12.06 -1.56
C THR A 39 -8.68 11.97 -3.08
N VAL A 40 -8.15 13.02 -3.72
CA VAL A 40 -7.87 13.06 -5.16
C VAL A 40 -6.88 11.97 -5.56
N LEU A 41 -5.80 11.80 -4.80
CA LEU A 41 -4.79 10.78 -5.07
C LEU A 41 -5.37 9.36 -4.92
N LYS A 42 -6.27 9.16 -3.94
CA LYS A 42 -6.97 7.87 -3.76
C LYS A 42 -7.80 7.52 -4.99
N TYR A 43 -8.54 8.48 -5.54
CA TYR A 43 -9.33 8.27 -6.77
C TYR A 43 -8.45 7.97 -7.98
N ILE A 44 -7.31 8.67 -8.11
CA ILE A 44 -6.35 8.40 -9.19
C ILE A 44 -5.81 6.97 -9.10
N ILE A 45 -5.37 6.55 -7.90
CA ILE A 45 -4.88 5.17 -7.66
C ILE A 45 -5.99 4.15 -7.94
N GLN A 46 -7.20 4.43 -7.47
CA GLN A 46 -8.35 3.56 -7.71
C GLN A 46 -8.62 3.41 -9.21
N LEU A 47 -8.61 4.50 -9.97
CA LEU A 47 -8.82 4.47 -11.41
C LEU A 47 -7.76 3.64 -12.12
N PHE A 48 -6.47 3.87 -11.84
CA PHE A 48 -5.38 3.07 -12.43
C PHE A 48 -5.46 1.60 -12.05
N PHE A 49 -5.84 1.29 -10.81
CA PHE A 49 -6.04 -0.07 -10.36
C PHE A 49 -7.17 -0.77 -11.13
N TRP A 50 -8.33 -0.12 -11.26
CA TRP A 50 -9.45 -0.67 -12.03
C TRP A 50 -9.12 -0.83 -13.51
N LEU A 51 -8.37 0.09 -14.09
CA LEU A 51 -7.91 -0.01 -15.49
C LEU A 51 -6.98 -1.21 -15.68
N GLY A 52 -6.01 -1.40 -14.78
CA GLY A 52 -5.13 -2.56 -14.79
C GLY A 52 -5.88 -3.88 -14.57
N LEU A 53 -6.84 -3.88 -13.65
CA LEU A 53 -7.66 -5.05 -13.35
C LEU A 53 -8.59 -5.41 -14.51
N ALA A 54 -9.18 -4.43 -15.18
CA ALA A 54 -10.00 -4.62 -16.38
C ALA A 54 -9.18 -5.15 -17.57
N TYR A 55 -7.95 -4.65 -17.73
CA TYR A 55 -7.02 -5.17 -18.74
C TYR A 55 -6.63 -6.63 -18.47
N LEU A 56 -6.26 -6.96 -17.22
CA LEU A 56 -5.96 -8.34 -16.81
C LEU A 56 -7.17 -9.26 -16.99
N ALA A 57 -8.36 -8.79 -16.61
CA ALA A 57 -9.60 -9.53 -16.78
C ALA A 57 -9.89 -9.85 -18.24
N THR A 58 -9.84 -8.83 -19.10
CA THR A 58 -10.08 -9.02 -20.53
C THR A 58 -9.06 -9.97 -21.15
N SER A 59 -7.77 -9.81 -20.81
CA SER A 59 -6.69 -10.66 -21.33
C SER A 59 -6.84 -12.11 -20.87
N TYR A 60 -7.18 -12.33 -19.60
CA TYR A 60 -7.44 -13.65 -19.04
C TYR A 60 -8.66 -14.31 -19.70
N MET A 61 -9.76 -13.55 -19.85
CA MET A 61 -10.97 -14.07 -20.49
C MET A 61 -10.77 -14.42 -21.96
N MET A 62 -10.06 -13.58 -22.73
CA MET A 62 -9.74 -13.90 -24.13
C MET A 62 -8.97 -15.21 -24.24
N ARG A 63 -8.04 -15.47 -23.31
CA ARG A 63 -7.23 -16.69 -23.30
C ARG A 63 -8.01 -17.96 -22.91
N ILE A 64 -9.00 -17.84 -22.02
CA ILE A 64 -9.77 -18.99 -21.53
C ILE A 64 -10.97 -19.32 -22.40
N SER A 65 -11.64 -18.30 -22.91
CA SER A 65 -12.84 -18.46 -23.72
C SER A 65 -12.54 -18.64 -25.20
N GLU A 66 -11.27 -18.53 -25.63
CA GLU A 66 -10.89 -18.48 -27.05
C GLU A 66 -11.69 -17.44 -27.85
N GLY A 67 -12.15 -16.37 -27.17
CA GLY A 67 -13.00 -15.33 -27.75
C GLY A 67 -14.51 -15.57 -27.63
N TYR A 68 -14.96 -16.73 -27.14
CA TYR A 68 -16.37 -17.04 -26.91
C TYR A 68 -16.88 -16.46 -25.58
N LEU A 69 -17.04 -15.13 -25.53
CA LEU A 69 -17.60 -14.45 -24.36
C LEU A 69 -19.14 -14.40 -24.46
N THR A 70 -19.83 -15.28 -23.74
CA THR A 70 -21.31 -15.28 -23.69
C THR A 70 -21.83 -14.43 -22.54
N ILE A 71 -23.05 -13.88 -22.65
CA ILE A 71 -23.63 -13.03 -21.60
C ILE A 71 -23.76 -13.75 -20.25
N TYR A 72 -23.88 -15.07 -20.26
CA TYR A 72 -23.94 -15.93 -19.08
C TYR A 72 -22.65 -15.91 -18.25
N THR A 73 -21.50 -15.63 -18.89
CA THR A 73 -20.21 -15.51 -18.19
C THR A 73 -20.20 -14.36 -17.18
N PHE A 74 -20.87 -13.26 -17.49
CA PHE A 74 -21.05 -12.13 -16.57
C PHE A 74 -21.93 -12.51 -15.37
N GLY A 75 -22.89 -13.42 -15.55
CA GLY A 75 -23.71 -13.94 -14.45
C GLY A 75 -22.88 -14.72 -13.44
N PHE A 76 -22.08 -15.68 -13.90
CA PHE A 76 -21.18 -16.45 -13.03
C PHE A 76 -20.12 -15.57 -12.37
N PHE A 77 -19.63 -14.57 -13.09
CA PHE A 77 -18.73 -13.56 -12.54
C PHE A 77 -19.36 -12.78 -11.37
N ALA A 78 -20.59 -12.28 -11.55
CA ALA A 78 -21.31 -11.55 -10.51
C ALA A 78 -21.62 -12.44 -9.29
N ILE A 79 -21.99 -13.70 -9.52
CA ILE A 79 -22.23 -14.67 -8.44
C ILE A 79 -20.95 -14.90 -7.63
N GLY A 80 -19.81 -15.11 -8.30
CA GLY A 80 -18.52 -15.29 -7.63
C GLY A 80 -18.15 -14.09 -6.76
N ALA A 81 -18.37 -12.88 -7.27
CA ALA A 81 -18.15 -11.65 -6.51
C ALA A 81 -19.08 -11.52 -5.29
N LEU A 82 -20.37 -11.86 -5.45
CA LEU A 82 -21.35 -11.85 -4.36
C LEU A 82 -20.99 -12.84 -3.25
N ILE A 83 -20.54 -14.05 -3.60
CA ILE A 83 -20.11 -15.06 -2.62
C ILE A 83 -19.01 -14.49 -1.73
N HIS A 84 -18.00 -13.83 -2.31
CA HIS A 84 -16.93 -13.17 -1.55
C HIS A 84 -17.48 -12.07 -0.63
N LEU A 85 -18.28 -11.16 -1.18
CA LEU A 85 -18.77 -9.99 -0.44
C LEU A 85 -19.64 -10.39 0.75
N SER A 86 -20.53 -11.37 0.58
CA SER A 86 -21.48 -11.80 1.61
C SER A 86 -20.83 -12.64 2.71
N TYR A 87 -19.91 -13.55 2.37
CA TYR A 87 -19.41 -14.55 3.33
C TYR A 87 -17.97 -14.29 3.80
N PHE A 88 -17.10 -13.77 2.93
CA PHE A 88 -15.66 -13.77 3.18
C PHE A 88 -15.08 -12.39 3.48
N SER A 89 -15.73 -11.30 3.05
CA SER A 89 -15.23 -9.92 3.20
C SER A 89 -14.73 -9.58 4.62
N LYS A 90 -15.48 -9.96 5.66
CA LYS A 90 -15.12 -9.68 7.07
C LYS A 90 -13.91 -10.49 7.54
N HIS A 91 -13.87 -11.79 7.24
CA HIS A 91 -12.73 -12.64 7.60
C HIS A 91 -11.47 -12.23 6.84
N PHE A 92 -11.63 -11.94 5.56
CA PHE A 92 -10.57 -11.49 4.69
C PHE A 92 -9.91 -10.20 5.19
N ARG A 93 -10.69 -9.24 5.72
CA ARG A 93 -10.13 -8.04 6.36
C ARG A 93 -9.25 -8.36 7.58
N ASN A 94 -9.69 -9.30 8.43
CA ASN A 94 -8.88 -9.72 9.58
C ASN A 94 -7.56 -10.37 9.14
N ASP A 95 -7.59 -11.15 8.06
CA ASP A 95 -6.38 -11.75 7.50
C ASP A 95 -5.46 -10.71 6.87
N LEU A 96 -6.01 -9.66 6.23
CA LEU A 96 -5.22 -8.51 5.74
C LEU A 96 -4.52 -7.76 6.88
N ASP A 97 -5.18 -7.59 8.03
CA ASP A 97 -4.54 -6.99 9.22
C ASP A 97 -3.39 -7.86 9.74
N ARG A 98 -3.60 -9.17 9.87
CA ARG A 98 -2.54 -10.12 10.26
C ARG A 98 -1.36 -10.09 9.30
N LEU A 99 -1.63 -10.08 8.00
CA LEU A 99 -0.61 -10.02 6.95
C LEU A 99 0.16 -8.70 7.03
N THR A 100 -0.54 -7.59 7.22
CA THR A 100 0.10 -6.27 7.36
C THR A 100 1.03 -6.22 8.57
N ASP A 101 0.62 -6.79 9.70
CA ASP A 101 1.47 -6.82 10.90
C ASP A 101 2.65 -7.78 10.78
N PHE A 102 2.47 -8.89 10.06
CA PHE A 102 3.59 -9.75 9.66
C PHE A 102 4.58 -9.00 8.76
N LEU A 103 4.10 -8.31 7.72
CA LEU A 103 4.94 -7.51 6.81
C LEU A 103 5.71 -6.41 7.56
N LYS A 104 5.08 -5.72 8.53
CA LYS A 104 5.79 -4.75 9.38
C LYS A 104 6.94 -5.38 10.16
N LYS A 105 6.74 -6.58 10.71
CA LYS A 105 7.79 -7.31 11.43
C LYS A 105 8.94 -7.68 10.49
N VAL A 106 8.63 -8.16 9.29
CA VAL A 106 9.64 -8.48 8.26
C VAL A 106 10.39 -7.24 7.83
N LEU A 107 9.70 -6.15 7.48
CA LEU A 107 10.32 -4.88 7.09
C LEU A 107 11.21 -4.30 8.19
N SER A 108 10.81 -4.40 9.46
CA SER A 108 11.64 -3.98 10.59
C SER A 108 12.94 -4.79 10.69
N ARG A 109 12.87 -6.11 10.48
CA ARG A 109 14.06 -6.97 10.44
C ARG A 109 14.96 -6.64 9.25
N VAL A 110 14.38 -6.49 8.06
CA VAL A 110 15.13 -6.12 6.84
C VAL A 110 15.79 -4.76 7.01
N LYS A 111 15.09 -3.75 7.55
CA LYS A 111 15.65 -2.43 7.83
C LYS A 111 16.85 -2.50 8.79
N LYS A 112 16.77 -3.33 9.83
CA LYS A 112 17.91 -3.55 10.74
C LYS A 112 19.11 -4.16 10.03
N LEU A 113 18.88 -5.16 9.18
CA LEU A 113 19.94 -5.77 8.37
C LEU A 113 20.54 -4.76 7.39
N LEU A 114 19.71 -3.98 6.70
CA LEU A 114 20.14 -2.93 5.78
C LEU A 114 20.99 -1.85 6.48
N ILE A 115 20.61 -1.43 7.68
CA ILE A 115 21.42 -0.48 8.48
C ILE A 115 22.78 -1.08 8.82
N ILE A 116 22.84 -2.35 9.22
CA ILE A 116 24.10 -3.03 9.55
C ILE A 116 25.00 -3.15 8.32
N ILE A 117 24.42 -3.41 7.14
CA ILE A 117 25.16 -3.56 5.88
C ILE A 117 25.63 -2.21 5.33
N VAL A 118 24.76 -1.19 5.33
CA VAL A 118 25.07 0.14 4.76
C VAL A 118 25.94 0.97 5.70
N PHE A 119 25.79 0.80 7.02
CA PHE A 119 26.63 1.46 8.02
C PHE A 119 27.41 0.43 8.85
N PRO A 120 28.59 0.03 8.37
CA PRO A 120 29.55 -0.73 9.17
C PRO A 120 29.82 -0.01 10.50
N LYS A 121 30.10 -0.78 11.56
CA LYS A 121 30.34 -0.22 12.91
C LYS A 121 31.39 0.89 12.89
N GLU A 122 32.38 0.78 12.00
CA GLU A 122 33.44 1.75 11.78
C GLU A 122 32.89 3.12 11.32
N VAL A 123 31.97 3.14 10.36
CA VAL A 123 31.34 4.37 9.86
C VAL A 123 30.47 5.00 10.95
N MET A 124 29.75 4.18 11.72
CA MET A 124 28.93 4.64 12.84
C MET A 124 29.77 5.26 13.98
N ILE A 125 30.94 4.68 14.28
CA ILE A 125 31.92 5.21 15.25
C ILE A 125 32.55 6.50 14.72
N PHE A 126 32.87 6.56 13.43
CA PHE A 126 33.41 7.75 12.78
C PHE A 126 32.41 8.91 12.79
N LEU A 127 31.13 8.65 12.44
CA LEU A 127 30.05 9.63 12.54
C LEU A 127 29.84 10.12 13.97
N ARG A 128 29.93 9.22 14.96
CA ARG A 128 29.80 9.57 16.38
C ARG A 128 30.97 10.42 16.89
N ARG A 129 32.16 10.28 16.29
CA ARG A 129 33.33 11.15 16.56
C ARG A 129 33.23 12.49 15.84
N LEU A 130 32.64 12.53 14.65
CA LEU A 130 32.39 13.75 13.87
C LEU A 130 31.24 14.60 14.42
N LEU A 131 30.22 13.98 15.02
CA LEU A 131 29.13 14.69 15.65
C LEU A 131 29.61 15.34 16.96
N PRO A 132 29.49 16.68 17.11
CA PRO A 132 29.90 17.33 18.34
C PRO A 132 29.03 16.83 19.49
N LYS A 133 29.65 16.58 20.67
CA LYS A 133 28.96 16.07 21.88
C LYS A 133 27.64 16.84 22.09
N LYS A 134 26.56 16.16 22.50
CA LYS A 134 25.22 16.75 22.71
C LYS A 134 25.24 18.10 23.44
N GLN A 135 26.17 18.32 24.38
CA GLN A 135 26.37 19.60 25.08
C GLN A 135 26.79 20.76 24.17
N SER A 136 27.59 20.53 23.13
CA SER A 136 27.99 21.54 22.14
C SER A 136 26.80 21.99 21.30
N ILE A 137 25.90 21.08 20.92
CA ILE A 137 24.67 21.40 20.17
C ILE A 137 23.71 22.23 21.05
N ILE A 138 23.59 21.88 22.33
CA ILE A 138 22.79 22.63 23.31
C ILE A 138 23.36 24.04 23.53
N ASN A 139 24.68 24.18 23.64
CA ASN A 139 25.33 25.47 23.79
C ASN A 139 25.26 26.33 22.52
N LEU A 140 25.35 25.72 21.33
CA LEU A 140 25.16 26.40 20.06
C LEU A 140 23.73 26.92 19.93
N LYS A 141 22.72 26.09 20.27
CA LYS A 141 21.30 26.49 20.29
C LYS A 141 21.04 27.64 21.28
N LYS A 142 21.65 27.60 22.47
CA LYS A 142 21.57 28.70 23.46
C LYS A 142 22.26 29.98 22.98
N LYS A 143 23.41 29.89 22.31
CA LYS A 143 24.10 31.06 21.70
C LYS A 143 23.27 31.66 20.57
N PHE A 144 22.69 30.82 19.71
CA PHE A 144 21.85 31.25 18.59
C PHE A 144 20.58 31.96 19.07
N LEU A 145 19.90 31.39 20.09
CA LEU A 145 18.76 32.03 20.74
C LEU A 145 19.11 33.37 21.38
N LYS A 146 20.30 33.51 22.00
CA LYS A 146 20.75 34.81 22.53
C LYS A 146 21.00 35.85 21.44
N LEU A 147 21.56 35.44 20.30
CA LEU A 147 21.77 36.33 19.15
C LEU A 147 20.44 36.78 18.52
N PHE A 148 19.47 35.88 18.38
CA PHE A 148 18.14 36.22 17.87
C PHE A 148 17.32 37.07 18.84
N LYS A 149 17.42 36.85 20.16
CA LYS A 149 16.69 37.67 21.15
C LYS A 149 17.25 39.09 21.27
N LYS A 150 18.54 39.30 20.98
CA LYS A 150 19.18 40.62 21.02
C LYS A 150 18.77 41.52 19.84
N ASN A 151 18.33 40.94 18.73
CA ASN A 151 17.89 41.68 17.53
C ASN A 151 16.38 41.97 17.48
N ILE A 152 15.58 41.52 18.46
CA ILE A 152 14.11 41.75 18.48
C ILE A 152 13.73 42.90 19.43
N VAL A 153 14.64 43.36 20.30
CA VAL A 153 14.39 44.49 21.22
C VAL A 153 15.21 45.70 20.78
N GLN A 154 14.79 46.32 19.68
CA GLN A 154 14.92 47.75 19.40
C GLN A 154 14.11 48.05 18.13
N PRO A 155 12.86 48.51 18.31
CA PRO A 155 12.49 49.75 17.65
C PRO A 155 11.86 50.73 18.65
N ASN A 156 12.43 51.94 18.68
CA ASN A 156 11.84 53.20 19.15
C ASN A 156 11.04 53.21 20.45
N ASP A 157 11.74 53.45 21.55
CA ASP A 157 11.26 54.36 22.60
C ASP A 157 12.22 55.55 22.67
N LYS A 158 12.11 56.45 21.70
CA LYS A 158 12.59 57.83 21.82
C LYS A 158 11.62 58.74 21.09
N GLU A 159 10.85 59.43 21.94
CA GLU A 159 10.41 60.83 21.84
C GLU A 159 9.61 61.27 20.61
#